data_AF-A0A2A4VHQ9-F1
#
_entry.id   AF-A0A2A4VHQ9-F1
#
_cell.length_a   1.000
_cell.length_b   1.000
_cell.length_c   1.000
_cell.angle_alpha   90.00
_cell.angle_beta   90.00
_cell.angle_gamma   90.00
#
_symmetry.space_group_name_H-M   'P 1'
#
loop_
_entity.id
_entity.type
_entity.pdbx_description
1 polymer ?
#
loop_
_entity_poly.entity_id
_entity_poly.type
_entity_poly.pdbx_seq_one_letter_code
_entity_poly.pdbx_strand_id
1 'polypeptide(L)'
;MNKRTKSFIYAMAIGLIIVIIFLGFLSSFSNPVSWLLIGALFLIPIFYKKSEQSNQIQWKDEYSVGIAHIDQDHKKLINLLNKFTVAYDHAMSEEFEKEALNALIDYTKYHFKREEKMMRDNDYPDFIAHQAKHKEMIDQVNSFVDLYNDKGHDALKDISEFLTVWLISHINGTDKEYSQYLNDRGIK
;
A
#
# COMPACT_ATOMS: atom_id res chain seq x y z
N MET A 1 15.47 -4.62 -5.05
CA MET A 1 16.29 -3.57 -4.38
C MET A 1 15.35 -2.59 -3.69
N ASN A 2 15.27 -2.65 -2.35
CA ASN A 2 14.36 -1.83 -1.55
C ASN A 2 14.71 -0.32 -1.64
N LYS A 3 13.79 0.58 -1.24
CA LYS A 3 14.01 2.03 -1.37
C LYS A 3 15.20 2.51 -0.54
N ARG A 4 15.51 1.84 0.57
CA ARG A 4 16.68 2.14 1.41
C ARG A 4 18.00 1.94 0.65
N THR A 5 18.17 0.81 -0.03
CA THR A 5 19.37 0.54 -0.84
C THR A 5 19.46 1.48 -2.04
N LYS A 6 18.33 1.79 -2.70
CA LYS A 6 18.28 2.82 -3.75
C LYS A 6 18.75 4.18 -3.23
N SER A 7 18.19 4.64 -2.11
CA SER A 7 18.53 5.92 -1.49
C SER A 7 20.01 5.99 -1.10
N PHE A 8 20.56 4.91 -0.55
CA PHE A 8 21.98 4.82 -0.22
C PHE A 8 22.87 4.92 -1.47
N ILE A 9 22.52 4.21 -2.56
CA ILE A 9 23.24 4.29 -3.84
C ILE A 9 23.18 5.71 -4.42
N TYR A 10 22.01 6.36 -4.38
CA TYR A 10 21.88 7.77 -4.81
C TYR A 10 22.74 8.71 -3.97
N ALA A 11 22.77 8.54 -2.64
CA ALA A 11 23.61 9.34 -1.75
C ALA A 11 25.11 9.16 -2.05
N MET A 12 25.56 7.92 -2.28
CA MET A 12 26.94 7.64 -2.70
C MET A 12 27.27 8.28 -4.05
N ALA A 13 26.38 8.19 -5.03
CA ALA A 13 26.56 8.78 -6.35
C ALA A 13 26.65 10.31 -6.28
N ILE A 14 25.78 10.96 -5.50
CA ILE A 14 25.82 12.41 -5.25
C ILE A 14 27.15 12.79 -4.59
N GLY A 15 27.57 12.04 -3.55
CA GLY A 15 28.84 12.27 -2.87
C GLY A 15 30.04 12.20 -3.83
N LEU A 16 30.09 11.17 -4.69
CA LEU A 16 31.14 11.03 -5.71
C LEU A 16 31.14 12.21 -6.71
N ILE A 17 29.96 12.64 -7.17
CA ILE A 17 29.83 13.78 -8.10
C ILE A 17 30.36 15.06 -7.45
N ILE A 18 30.03 15.31 -6.18
CA ILE A 18 30.51 16.49 -5.44
C ILE A 18 32.04 16.49 -5.32
N VAL A 19 32.65 15.32 -5.02
CA VAL A 19 34.11 15.19 -4.96
C VAL A 19 34.76 15.49 -6.31
N ILE A 20 34.18 15.00 -7.41
CA ILE A 20 34.70 15.26 -8.77
C ILE A 20 34.60 16.75 -9.14
N ILE A 21 33.49 17.41 -8.80
CA ILE A 21 33.33 18.86 -9.01
C ILE A 21 34.40 19.63 -8.23
N PHE A 22 34.62 19.28 -6.96
CA PHE A 22 35.61 19.95 -6.11
C PHE A 22 37.04 19.77 -6.65
N LEU A 23 37.42 18.54 -7.01
CA LEU A 23 38.73 18.27 -7.62
C LEU A 23 38.91 18.99 -8.97
N GLY A 24 37.85 19.07 -9.78
CA GLY A 24 37.87 19.80 -11.04
C GLY A 24 38.12 21.30 -10.83
N PHE A 25 37.48 21.93 -9.84
CA PHE A 25 37.73 23.34 -9.52
C PHE A 25 39.07 23.60 -8.82
N LEU A 26 39.63 22.64 -8.09
CA LEU A 26 41.02 22.73 -7.62
C LEU A 26 42.02 22.79 -8.78
N SER A 27 41.69 22.18 -9.93
CA SER A 27 42.51 22.24 -11.14
C SER A 27 42.32 23.55 -11.93
N SER A 28 41.06 23.98 -12.13
CA SER A 28 40.71 25.23 -12.80
C SER A 28 39.25 25.57 -12.58
N PHE A 29 38.95 26.85 -12.31
CA PHE A 29 37.58 27.34 -12.17
C PHE A 29 36.77 27.23 -13.48
N SER A 30 37.43 27.17 -14.64
CA SER A 30 36.79 27.00 -15.95
C SER A 30 36.64 25.54 -16.38
N ASN A 31 36.83 24.57 -15.47
CA ASN A 31 36.72 23.15 -15.79
C ASN A 31 35.30 22.79 -16.30
N PRO A 32 35.16 22.38 -17.57
CA PRO A 32 33.84 22.17 -18.18
C PRO A 32 33.10 20.95 -17.59
N VAL A 33 33.84 19.95 -17.11
CA VAL A 33 33.26 18.76 -16.46
C VAL A 33 32.58 19.14 -15.15
N SER A 34 33.18 20.05 -14.37
CA SER A 34 32.62 20.51 -13.10
C SER A 34 31.29 21.25 -13.31
N TRP A 35 31.22 22.14 -14.31
CA TRP A 35 30.00 22.85 -14.67
C TRP A 35 28.90 21.92 -15.23
N LEU A 36 29.25 20.91 -16.04
CA LEU A 36 28.31 19.90 -16.50
C LEU A 36 27.72 19.08 -15.35
N LEU A 37 28.56 18.68 -14.38
CA LEU A 37 28.14 17.91 -13.22
C LEU A 37 27.25 18.72 -12.26
N ILE A 38 27.48 20.03 -12.12
CA ILE A 38 26.57 20.93 -11.40
C ILE A 38 25.18 20.92 -12.08
N GLY A 39 25.14 21.05 -13.40
CA GLY A 39 23.89 20.94 -14.16
C GLY A 39 23.18 19.60 -13.93
N ALA A 40 23.94 18.50 -13.91
CA ALA A 40 23.40 17.17 -13.61
C ALA A 40 22.83 17.09 -12.18
N LEU A 41 23.50 17.67 -11.17
CA LEU A 41 23.00 17.71 -9.79
C LEU A 41 21.62 18.39 -9.68
N PHE A 42 21.38 19.47 -10.44
CA PHE A 42 20.07 20.13 -10.46
C PHE A 42 18.96 19.27 -11.07
N LEU A 43 19.31 18.30 -11.92
CA LEU A 43 18.34 17.38 -12.51
C LEU A 43 18.03 16.17 -11.61
N ILE A 44 18.92 15.81 -10.67
CA ILE A 44 18.75 14.64 -9.80
C ILE A 44 17.41 14.64 -9.03
N PRO A 45 16.95 15.75 -8.41
CA PRO A 45 15.66 15.76 -7.71
C PRO A 45 14.47 15.39 -8.60
N ILE A 46 14.53 15.74 -9.89
CA ILE A 46 13.47 15.44 -10.86
C ILE A 46 13.40 13.93 -11.13
N PHE A 47 14.54 13.29 -11.32
CA PHE A 47 14.63 11.85 -11.54
C PHE A 47 14.36 11.04 -10.27
N TYR A 48 14.78 11.55 -9.10
CA TYR A 48 14.53 10.92 -7.81
C TYR A 48 13.01 10.89 -7.51
N LYS A 49 12.33 12.04 -7.62
CA LYS A 49 10.88 12.17 -7.38
C LYS A 49 10.02 11.27 -8.27
N LYS A 50 10.43 11.04 -9.52
CA LYS A 50 9.72 10.15 -10.46
C LYS A 50 9.81 8.68 -10.06
N SER A 51 10.88 8.27 -9.35
CA SER A 51 11.07 6.90 -8.87
C SER A 51 10.37 6.60 -7.54
N GLU A 52 9.87 7.65 -6.87
CA GLU A 52 9.44 7.62 -5.46
C GLU A 52 7.92 7.79 -5.29
N GLN A 53 7.11 7.72 -6.35
CA GLN A 53 5.66 7.65 -6.16
C GLN A 53 5.30 6.36 -5.43
N SER A 54 4.90 6.47 -4.17
CA SER A 54 4.17 5.43 -3.46
C SER A 54 2.83 5.21 -4.19
N ASN A 55 2.50 3.96 -4.51
CA ASN A 55 1.20 3.57 -5.03
C ASN A 55 0.13 3.64 -3.92
N GLN A 56 -0.06 4.81 -3.32
CA GLN A 56 -1.10 5.02 -2.33
C GLN A 56 -2.45 4.99 -3.02
N ILE A 57 -3.30 4.10 -2.53
CA ILE A 57 -4.67 3.97 -2.97
C ILE A 57 -5.45 5.14 -2.38
N GLN A 58 -6.12 5.90 -3.24
CA GLN A 58 -7.04 6.96 -2.81
C GLN A 58 -8.46 6.41 -2.84
N TRP A 59 -9.27 6.78 -1.84
CA TRP A 59 -10.70 6.53 -1.92
C TRP A 59 -11.29 7.22 -3.15
N LYS A 60 -12.20 6.52 -3.83
CA LYS A 60 -12.98 7.06 -4.93
C LYS A 60 -14.45 6.77 -4.66
N ASP A 61 -15.33 7.66 -5.09
CA ASP A 61 -16.77 7.51 -4.87
C ASP A 61 -17.33 6.25 -5.55
N GLU A 62 -16.67 5.75 -6.61
CA GLU A 62 -17.00 4.48 -7.25
C GLU A 62 -16.91 3.26 -6.29
N TYR A 63 -16.12 3.36 -5.21
CA TYR A 63 -15.98 2.31 -4.20
C TYR A 63 -17.13 2.27 -3.18
N SER A 64 -17.99 3.29 -3.15
CA SER A 64 -19.08 3.38 -2.17
C SER A 64 -20.14 2.32 -2.40
N VAL A 65 -20.52 1.57 -1.37
CA VAL A 65 -21.67 0.64 -1.41
C VAL A 65 -23.00 1.34 -1.10
N GLY A 66 -22.95 2.64 -0.84
CA GLY A 66 -24.12 3.45 -0.45
C GLY A 66 -24.52 3.29 1.02
N ILE A 67 -23.67 2.63 1.83
CA ILE A 67 -23.90 2.39 3.26
C ILE A 67 -22.76 3.05 4.04
N ALA A 68 -23.04 4.15 4.72
CA ALA A 68 -22.06 5.08 5.28
C ALA A 68 -21.07 4.42 6.23
N HIS A 69 -21.54 3.52 7.09
CA HIS A 69 -20.69 2.85 8.07
C HIS A 69 -19.81 1.75 7.46
N ILE A 70 -20.19 1.21 6.30
CA ILE A 70 -19.37 0.28 5.51
C ILE A 70 -18.34 1.05 4.68
N ASP A 71 -18.75 2.15 4.05
CA ASP A 71 -17.83 3.04 3.33
C ASP A 71 -16.73 3.61 4.25
N GLN A 72 -17.07 3.90 5.51
CA GLN A 72 -16.10 4.29 6.53
C GLN A 72 -15.10 3.17 6.83
N ASP A 73 -15.55 1.91 6.87
CA ASP A 73 -14.67 0.76 7.04
C ASP A 73 -13.75 0.59 5.84
N HIS A 74 -14.27 0.67 4.61
CA HIS A 74 -13.47 0.58 3.38
C HIS A 74 -12.40 1.68 3.32
N LYS A 75 -12.76 2.93 3.64
CA LYS A 75 -11.80 4.05 3.74
C LYS A 75 -10.71 3.76 4.76
N LYS A 76 -11.07 3.17 5.90
CA LYS A 76 -10.09 2.80 6.93
C LYS A 76 -9.20 1.63 6.50
N LEU A 77 -9.75 0.61 5.83
CA LEU A 77 -8.98 -0.49 5.24
C LEU A 77 -7.97 0.02 4.22
N ILE A 78 -8.38 0.91 3.32
CA ILE A 78 -7.47 1.57 2.37
C ILE A 78 -6.36 2.35 3.10
N ASN A 79 -6.70 3.06 4.19
CA ASN A 79 -5.70 3.78 4.99
C ASN A 79 -4.69 2.82 5.65
N LEU A 80 -5.17 1.72 6.23
CA LEU A 80 -4.31 0.71 6.85
C LEU A 80 -3.42 0.01 5.83
N LEU A 81 -3.96 -0.31 4.65
CA LEU A 81 -3.19 -0.87 3.55
C LEU A 81 -2.11 0.11 3.07
N ASN A 82 -2.43 1.40 2.91
CA ASN A 82 -1.44 2.41 2.58
C ASN A 82 -0.33 2.51 3.65
N LYS A 83 -0.67 2.42 4.94
CA LYS A 83 0.31 2.41 6.04
C LYS A 83 1.22 1.18 5.97
N PHE A 84 0.65 0.00 5.70
CA PHE A 84 1.41 -1.22 5.49
C PHE A 84 2.36 -1.10 4.30
N THR A 85 1.88 -0.59 3.16
CA THR A 85 2.72 -0.34 1.98
C THR A 85 3.84 0.65 2.29
N VAL A 86 3.61 1.69 3.09
CA VAL A 86 4.66 2.63 3.52
C VAL A 86 5.69 1.96 4.43
N ALA A 87 5.25 1.16 5.41
CA ALA A 87 6.16 0.45 6.32
C ALA A 87 7.12 -0.46 5.54
N TYR A 88 6.57 -1.19 4.56
CA TYR A 88 7.33 -1.99 3.61
C TYR A 88 8.24 -1.13 2.71
N ASP A 89 7.69 -0.14 2.01
CA ASP A 89 8.41 0.64 1.00
C ASP A 89 9.67 1.29 1.57
N HIS A 90 9.60 1.76 2.82
CA HIS A 90 10.70 2.44 3.49
C HIS A 90 11.58 1.51 4.33
N ALA A 91 11.34 0.19 4.30
CA ALA A 91 12.07 -0.81 5.07
C ALA A 91 12.23 -0.40 6.54
N MET A 92 11.09 -0.16 7.19
CA MET A 92 11.00 0.15 8.61
C MET A 92 11.49 -1.04 9.46
N SER A 93 11.45 -0.93 10.79
CA SER A 93 11.79 -2.08 11.63
C SER A 93 10.78 -3.21 11.44
N GLU A 94 11.22 -4.44 11.68
CA GLU A 94 10.37 -5.64 11.67
C GLU A 94 9.13 -5.46 12.58
N GLU A 95 9.32 -4.82 13.74
CA GLU A 95 8.23 -4.48 14.67
C GLU A 95 7.17 -3.61 14.00
N PHE A 96 7.56 -2.54 13.31
CA PHE A 96 6.64 -1.65 12.60
C PHE A 96 5.93 -2.35 11.43
N GLU A 97 6.65 -3.17 10.67
CA GLU A 97 6.07 -3.95 9.56
C GLU A 97 5.01 -4.93 10.06
N LYS A 98 5.32 -5.66 11.13
CA LYS A 98 4.42 -6.63 11.76
C LYS A 98 3.22 -5.95 12.41
N GLU A 99 3.41 -4.82 13.08
CA GLU A 99 2.33 -4.02 13.64
C GLU A 99 1.37 -3.53 12.54
N ALA A 100 1.90 -3.00 11.44
CA ALA A 100 1.09 -2.53 10.32
C ALA A 100 0.31 -3.68 9.65
N LEU A 101 0.95 -4.84 9.46
CA LEU A 101 0.30 -6.04 8.91
C LEU A 101 -0.83 -6.51 9.84
N ASN A 102 -0.55 -6.68 11.14
CA ASN A 102 -1.55 -7.13 12.10
C ASN A 102 -2.74 -6.15 12.21
N ALA A 103 -2.48 -4.84 12.23
CA ALA A 103 -3.53 -3.83 12.28
C ALA A 103 -4.47 -3.91 11.07
N LEU A 104 -3.92 -4.18 9.87
CA LEU A 104 -4.73 -4.40 8.68
C LEU A 104 -5.57 -5.69 8.79
N ILE A 105 -4.95 -6.81 9.17
CA ILE A 105 -5.61 -8.12 9.30
C ILE A 105 -6.75 -8.07 10.32
N ASP A 106 -6.50 -7.49 11.49
CA ASP A 106 -7.48 -7.41 12.57
C ASP A 106 -8.67 -6.53 12.17
N TYR A 107 -8.41 -5.42 11.46
CA TYR A 107 -9.48 -4.57 10.98
C TYR A 107 -10.30 -5.21 9.87
N THR A 108 -9.68 -5.98 8.96
CA THR A 108 -10.40 -6.78 7.94
C THR A 108 -11.34 -7.78 8.61
N LYS A 109 -10.85 -8.54 9.60
CA LYS A 109 -11.69 -9.49 10.36
C LYS A 109 -12.86 -8.80 11.06
N TYR A 110 -12.61 -7.62 11.62
CA TYR A 110 -13.65 -6.83 12.27
C TYR A 110 -14.71 -6.32 11.27
N HIS A 111 -14.27 -5.80 10.13
CA HIS A 111 -15.13 -5.32 9.06
C HIS A 111 -16.03 -6.43 8.52
N PHE A 112 -15.46 -7.59 8.15
CA PHE A 112 -16.23 -8.76 7.69
C PHE A 112 -17.30 -9.19 8.67
N LYS A 113 -17.00 -9.23 9.97
CA LYS A 113 -18.01 -9.57 10.99
C LYS A 113 -19.17 -8.59 11.01
N ARG A 114 -18.92 -7.30 10.80
CA ARG A 114 -19.96 -6.27 10.77
C ARG A 114 -20.83 -6.37 9.52
N GLU A 115 -20.18 -6.58 8.38
CA GLU A 115 -20.85 -6.75 7.09
C GLU A 115 -21.68 -8.03 7.05
N GLU A 116 -21.13 -9.15 7.52
CA GLU A 116 -21.85 -10.41 7.68
C GLU A 116 -23.05 -10.28 8.62
N LYS A 117 -22.90 -9.55 9.73
CA LYS A 117 -24.01 -9.25 10.63
C LYS A 117 -25.07 -8.42 9.92
N MET A 118 -24.69 -7.37 9.21
CA MET A 118 -25.61 -6.52 8.44
C MET A 118 -26.38 -7.32 7.39
N MET A 119 -25.68 -8.14 6.60
CA MET A 119 -26.30 -9.00 5.59
C MET A 119 -27.28 -10.00 6.22
N ARG A 120 -26.88 -10.64 7.32
CA ARG A 120 -27.73 -11.61 8.03
C ARG A 120 -28.97 -10.96 8.62
N ASP A 121 -28.83 -9.80 9.27
CA ASP A 121 -29.94 -9.09 9.92
C ASP A 121 -30.98 -8.55 8.91
N ASN A 122 -30.60 -8.45 7.63
CA ASN A 122 -31.46 -7.96 6.55
C ASN A 122 -31.83 -9.06 5.54
N ASP A 123 -31.61 -10.33 5.89
CA ASP A 123 -31.95 -11.51 5.08
C ASP A 123 -31.38 -11.45 3.65
N TYR A 124 -30.11 -11.01 3.50
CA TYR A 124 -29.47 -10.96 2.18
C TYR A 124 -29.37 -12.38 1.58
N PRO A 125 -29.94 -12.64 0.38
CA PRO A 125 -30.07 -13.99 -0.18
C PRO A 125 -28.73 -14.72 -0.36
N ASP A 126 -27.69 -14.00 -0.79
CA ASP A 126 -26.39 -14.57 -1.11
C ASP A 126 -25.40 -14.52 0.07
N PHE A 127 -25.91 -14.32 1.30
CA PHE A 127 -25.11 -14.22 2.51
C PHE A 127 -24.09 -15.37 2.68
N ILE A 128 -24.51 -16.62 2.46
CA ILE A 128 -23.63 -17.79 2.65
C ILE A 128 -22.49 -17.80 1.64
N ALA A 129 -22.75 -17.45 0.38
CA ALA A 129 -21.73 -17.36 -0.66
C ALA A 129 -20.75 -16.22 -0.37
N HIS A 130 -21.25 -15.07 0.09
CA HIS A 130 -20.43 -13.93 0.47
C HIS A 130 -19.53 -14.26 1.67
N GLN A 131 -20.07 -14.87 2.73
CA GLN A 131 -19.29 -15.33 3.89
C GLN A 131 -18.19 -16.35 3.50
N ALA A 132 -18.44 -17.21 2.51
CA ALA A 132 -17.42 -18.12 2.01
C ALA A 132 -16.23 -17.37 1.39
N LYS A 133 -16.49 -16.32 0.59
CA LYS A 133 -15.44 -15.44 0.03
C LYS A 133 -14.61 -14.77 1.14
N HIS A 134 -15.24 -14.31 2.23
CA HIS A 134 -14.53 -13.78 3.40
C HIS A 134 -13.63 -14.82 4.05
N LYS A 135 -14.15 -16.03 4.25
CA LYS A 135 -13.36 -17.12 4.85
C LYS A 135 -12.13 -17.46 4.00
N GLU A 136 -12.29 -17.58 2.68
CA GLU A 136 -11.19 -17.81 1.75
C GLU A 136 -10.13 -16.72 1.85
N MET A 137 -10.53 -15.45 1.95
CA MET A 137 -9.59 -14.36 2.13
C MET A 137 -8.83 -14.47 3.47
N ILE A 138 -9.53 -14.75 4.57
CA ILE A 138 -8.87 -14.88 5.88
C ILE A 138 -7.85 -16.03 5.86
N ASP A 139 -8.19 -17.14 5.21
CA ASP A 139 -7.28 -18.29 5.07
C ASP A 139 -6.04 -17.89 4.23
N GLN A 140 -6.23 -17.14 3.14
CA GLN A 140 -5.13 -16.61 2.33
C GLN A 140 -4.25 -15.60 3.11
N VAL A 141 -4.86 -14.74 3.93
CA VAL A 141 -4.15 -13.79 4.79
C VAL A 141 -3.28 -14.50 5.82
N ASN A 142 -3.76 -15.59 6.42
CA ASN A 142 -2.96 -16.38 7.35
C ASN A 142 -1.71 -16.98 6.64
N SER A 143 -1.85 -17.41 5.39
CA SER A 143 -0.68 -17.89 4.60
C SER A 143 0.38 -16.81 4.36
N PHE A 144 -0.02 -15.53 4.30
CA PHE A 144 0.93 -14.41 4.21
C PHE A 144 1.64 -14.12 5.52
N VAL A 145 0.99 -14.35 6.66
CA VAL A 145 1.66 -14.27 7.97
C VAL A 145 2.75 -15.34 8.04
N ASP A 146 2.47 -16.56 7.57
CA ASP A 146 3.46 -17.62 7.50
C ASP A 146 4.61 -17.27 6.54
N LEU A 147 4.28 -16.74 5.35
CA LEU A 147 5.27 -16.28 4.37
C LEU A 147 6.16 -15.16 4.94
N TYR A 148 5.59 -14.23 5.70
CA TYR A 148 6.33 -13.17 6.39
C TYR A 148 7.23 -13.74 7.48
N ASN A 149 6.77 -14.72 8.27
CA ASN A 149 7.60 -15.36 9.29
C ASN A 149 8.78 -16.13 8.68
N ASP A 150 8.65 -16.64 7.45
CA ASP A 150 9.71 -17.36 6.72
C ASP A 150 10.71 -16.41 6.03
N LYS A 151 10.21 -15.40 5.31
CA LYS A 151 11.04 -14.54 4.44
C LYS A 151 11.25 -13.11 4.95
N GLY A 152 10.59 -12.74 6.05
CA GLY A 152 10.61 -11.39 6.60
C GLY A 152 10.21 -10.32 5.59
N HIS A 153 11.00 -9.25 5.53
CA HIS A 153 10.79 -8.10 4.65
C HIS A 153 10.59 -8.48 3.17
N ASP A 154 11.25 -9.53 2.69
CA ASP A 154 11.18 -9.91 1.27
C ASP A 154 9.78 -10.43 0.86
N ALA A 155 8.96 -10.90 1.80
CA ALA A 155 7.58 -11.29 1.54
C ALA A 155 6.64 -10.10 1.33
N LEU A 156 6.95 -8.94 1.93
CA LEU A 156 6.01 -7.83 2.06
C LEU A 156 5.56 -7.23 0.72
N LYS A 157 6.40 -7.33 -0.31
CA LYS A 157 6.06 -6.92 -1.67
C LYS A 157 4.86 -7.70 -2.20
N ASP A 158 4.97 -9.02 -2.17
CA ASP A 158 3.96 -9.92 -2.72
C ASP A 158 2.66 -9.84 -1.90
N ILE A 159 2.80 -9.69 -0.58
CA ILE A 159 1.67 -9.47 0.34
C ILE A 159 0.95 -8.15 0.01
N SER A 160 1.70 -7.05 -0.14
CA SER A 160 1.11 -5.73 -0.44
C SER A 160 0.42 -5.70 -1.80
N GLU A 161 1.01 -6.31 -2.82
CA GLU A 161 0.44 -6.40 -4.17
C GLU A 161 -0.87 -7.21 -4.15
N PHE A 162 -0.86 -8.37 -3.49
CA PHE A 162 -2.04 -9.20 -3.35
C PHE A 162 -3.17 -8.47 -2.62
N LEU A 163 -2.89 -7.92 -1.42
CA LEU A 163 -3.91 -7.27 -0.59
C LEU A 163 -4.52 -6.05 -1.29
N THR A 164 -3.73 -5.34 -2.09
CA THR A 164 -4.20 -4.22 -2.91
C THR A 164 -5.21 -4.68 -3.96
N VAL A 165 -4.84 -5.67 -4.77
CA VAL A 165 -5.71 -6.19 -5.82
C VAL A 165 -6.98 -6.79 -5.22
N TRP A 166 -6.81 -7.58 -4.15
CA TRP A 166 -7.92 -8.23 -3.48
C TRP A 166 -8.92 -7.21 -2.92
N LEU A 167 -8.46 -6.20 -2.15
CA LEU A 167 -9.36 -5.25 -1.49
C LEU A 167 -10.19 -4.47 -2.50
N ILE A 168 -9.56 -3.97 -3.55
CA ILE A 168 -10.25 -3.19 -4.59
C ILE A 168 -11.20 -4.05 -5.41
N SER A 169 -10.83 -5.30 -5.71
CA SER A 169 -11.69 -6.25 -6.42
C SER A 169 -12.90 -6.65 -5.59
N HIS A 170 -12.71 -6.90 -4.29
CA HIS A 170 -13.77 -7.27 -3.36
C HIS A 170 -14.79 -6.14 -3.22
N ILE A 171 -14.33 -4.92 -2.93
CA ILE A 171 -15.18 -3.73 -2.81
C ILE A 171 -15.99 -3.46 -4.08
N ASN A 172 -15.37 -3.56 -5.26
CA ASN A 172 -16.06 -3.23 -6.52
C ASN A 172 -16.85 -4.39 -7.12
N GLY A 173 -16.66 -5.61 -6.61
CA GLY A 173 -17.36 -6.80 -7.08
C GLY A 173 -18.32 -7.30 -6.03
N THR A 174 -17.78 -7.97 -5.02
CA THR A 174 -18.54 -8.72 -4.01
C THR A 174 -19.37 -7.80 -3.10
N ASP A 175 -18.84 -6.65 -2.69
CA ASP A 175 -19.54 -5.76 -1.78
C ASP A 175 -20.63 -4.95 -2.51
N LYS A 176 -20.44 -4.75 -3.81
CA LYS A 176 -21.48 -4.17 -4.68
C LYS A 176 -22.70 -5.07 -4.83
N GLU A 177 -22.53 -6.40 -4.71
CA GLU A 177 -23.63 -7.36 -4.91
C GLU A 177 -24.77 -7.16 -3.91
N TYR A 178 -24.50 -6.74 -2.66
CA TYR A 178 -25.55 -6.46 -1.68
C TYR A 178 -26.08 -5.02 -1.71
N SER A 179 -25.36 -4.11 -2.37
CA SER A 179 -25.60 -2.65 -2.25
C SER A 179 -27.05 -2.28 -2.61
N GLN A 180 -27.52 -2.67 -3.80
CA GLN A 180 -28.88 -2.36 -4.22
C GLN A 180 -29.92 -3.00 -3.28
N TYR A 181 -29.72 -4.28 -2.94
CA TYR A 181 -30.65 -5.03 -2.09
C TYR A 181 -30.88 -4.37 -0.72
N LEU A 182 -29.81 -3.88 -0.09
CA LEU A 182 -29.86 -3.24 1.22
C LEU A 182 -30.34 -1.78 1.13
N ASN A 183 -29.90 -1.05 0.11
CA ASN A 183 -30.31 0.34 -0.11
C ASN A 183 -31.82 0.46 -0.39
N ASP A 184 -32.40 -0.49 -1.16
CA ASP A 184 -33.84 -0.56 -1.43
C ASP A 184 -34.67 -0.83 -0.15
N ARG A 185 -34.04 -1.37 0.89
CA ARG A 185 -34.62 -1.59 2.24
C ARG A 185 -34.36 -0.43 3.20
N GLY A 186 -33.77 0.66 2.72
CA GLY A 186 -33.51 1.86 3.50
C GLY A 186 -32.25 1.80 4.37
N ILE A 187 -31.42 0.76 4.22
CA ILE A 187 -30.11 0.70 4.87
C ILE A 187 -29.18 1.65 4.13
N LYS A 188 -28.53 2.57 4.86
CA LYS A 188 -27.68 3.63 4.32
C LYS A 188 -26.52 3.96 5.26
#